data_AF-A0A5C5XGR8-F1
#
_entry.id   AF-A0A5C5XGR8-F1
#
_cell.length_a   1.000
_cell.length_b   1.000
_cell.length_c   1.000
_cell.angle_alpha   90.00
_cell.angle_beta   90.00
_cell.angle_gamma   90.00
#
_symmetry.space_group_name_H-M   'P 1'
#
loop_
_entity.id
_entity.type
_entity.pdbx_description
1 polymer ?
#
loop_
_entity_poly.entity_id
_entity_poly.type
_entity_poly.pdbx_seq_one_letter_code
_entity_poly.pdbx_strand_id
1 'polypeptide(L)'
;MDDSSSTSDPHRLNENIIEIYRARNLSEAQMLVNVLADQGIEAQIGGASSSGGYAEVVGWHGSPQVLAFENDRNKARAIIEEYLNITLDEIE
;
A
#
# COMPACT_ATOMS: atom_id res chain seq x y z
N MET A 1 -13.20 21.86 41.16
CA MET A 1 -13.48 20.70 40.29
C MET A 1 -13.85 21.26 38.93
N ASP A 2 -13.91 20.44 37.88
CA ASP A 2 -14.03 20.81 36.44
C ASP A 2 -12.64 21.12 35.81
N ASP A 3 -11.82 20.14 35.45
CA ASP A 3 -11.92 19.17 34.34
C ASP A 3 -12.00 19.83 32.96
N SER A 4 -10.85 20.09 32.35
CA SER A 4 -10.69 20.41 30.92
C SER A 4 -9.23 20.16 30.51
N SER A 5 -8.72 18.96 30.78
CA SER A 5 -7.55 18.44 30.06
C SER A 5 -8.02 18.03 28.67
N SER A 6 -8.21 19.00 27.79
CA SER A 6 -8.34 18.74 26.35
C SER A 6 -6.95 18.37 25.85
N THR A 7 -6.55 17.11 26.07
CA THR A 7 -5.41 16.49 25.41
C THR A 7 -5.78 16.42 23.93
N SER A 8 -5.38 17.46 23.19
CA SER A 8 -5.27 17.38 21.74
C SER A 8 -4.19 16.34 21.45
N ASP A 9 -4.57 15.08 21.27
CA ASP A 9 -3.67 14.01 20.85
C ASP A 9 -3.02 14.38 19.51
N PRO A 10 -1.71 14.73 19.46
CA PRO A 10 -1.05 15.10 18.22
C PRO A 10 -0.72 13.88 17.34
N HIS A 11 -1.13 12.67 17.74
CA HIS A 11 -0.78 11.41 17.08
C HIS A 11 -1.72 11.03 15.92
N ARG A 12 -2.74 11.84 15.58
CA ARG A 12 -3.74 11.48 14.56
C ARG A 12 -3.44 11.89 13.12
N LEU A 13 -2.32 12.56 12.82
CA LEU A 13 -2.29 13.46 11.65
C LEU A 13 -1.50 13.03 10.41
N ASN A 14 -1.04 11.78 10.30
CA ASN A 14 -0.47 11.28 9.04
C ASN A 14 -1.08 9.93 8.62
N GLU A 15 -2.41 9.89 8.50
CA GLU A 15 -3.14 8.85 7.73
C GLU A 15 -2.98 9.09 6.22
N ASN A 16 -1.79 9.51 5.77
CA ASN A 16 -1.53 9.74 4.36
C ASN A 16 -1.21 8.39 3.71
N ILE A 17 -1.97 8.04 2.67
CA ILE A 17 -1.73 6.81 1.91
C ILE A 17 -0.76 7.15 0.78
N ILE A 18 0.39 6.47 0.76
CA ILE A 18 1.48 6.75 -0.20
C ILE A 18 1.83 5.50 -1.01
N GLU A 19 2.37 5.70 -2.21
CA GLU A 19 2.92 4.61 -3.04
C GLU A 19 4.18 4.05 -2.37
N ILE A 20 4.13 2.76 -2.03
CA ILE A 20 5.27 2.03 -1.45
C ILE A 20 5.97 1.14 -2.47
N TYR A 21 5.24 0.69 -3.49
CA TYR A 21 5.76 -0.18 -4.53
C TYR A 21 4.93 -0.09 -5.82
N ARG A 22 5.58 -0.29 -6.97
CA ARG A 22 4.94 -0.35 -8.28
C ARG A 22 5.09 -1.75 -8.86
N ALA A 23 3.99 -2.48 -8.92
CA ALA A 23 3.96 -3.83 -9.44
C ALA A 23 3.91 -3.85 -10.97
N ARG A 24 4.48 -4.90 -11.55
CA ARG A 24 4.53 -5.18 -12.99
C ARG A 24 3.16 -5.54 -13.53
N ASN A 25 2.33 -6.20 -12.73
CA ASN A 25 0.99 -6.63 -13.10
C ASN A 25 0.05 -6.67 -11.87
N LEU A 26 -1.26 -6.84 -12.12
CA LEU A 26 -2.27 -6.82 -11.07
C LEU A 26 -2.11 -7.97 -10.07
N SER A 27 -1.70 -9.15 -10.55
CA SER A 27 -1.49 -10.33 -9.71
C SER A 27 -0.37 -10.12 -8.69
N GLU A 28 0.75 -9.52 -9.11
CA GLU A 28 1.86 -9.16 -8.22
C GLU A 28 1.40 -8.12 -7.18
N ALA A 29 0.64 -7.10 -7.60
CA ALA A 29 0.09 -6.12 -6.66
C ALA A 29 -0.84 -6.78 -5.63
N GLN A 30 -1.72 -7.70 -6.06
CA GLN A 30 -2.62 -8.44 -5.17
C GLN A 30 -1.86 -9.33 -4.20
N MET A 31 -0.82 -10.03 -4.65
CA MET A 31 0.04 -10.84 -3.78
C MET A 31 0.69 -9.98 -2.70
N LEU A 32 1.29 -8.84 -3.08
CA LEU A 32 1.94 -7.95 -2.14
C LEU A 32 0.94 -7.34 -1.13
N VAL A 33 -0.26 -6.97 -1.56
CA VAL A 33 -1.31 -6.50 -0.64
C VAL A 33 -1.71 -7.58 0.36
N ASN A 34 -1.87 -8.83 -0.08
CA ASN A 34 -2.19 -9.94 0.83
C ASN A 34 -1.07 -10.19 1.84
N VAL A 35 0.19 -10.19 1.39
CA VAL A 35 1.37 -10.37 2.27
C VAL A 35 1.43 -9.25 3.31
N LEU A 36 1.18 -8.00 2.93
CA LEU A 36 1.13 -6.88 3.86
C LEU A 36 -0.03 -7.02 4.86
N ALA A 37 -1.20 -7.43 4.39
CA ALA A 37 -2.37 -7.67 5.25
C ALA A 37 -2.11 -8.78 6.28
N ASP A 38 -1.44 -9.88 5.89
CA ASP A 38 -1.03 -10.95 6.81
C ASP A 38 -0.06 -10.46 7.91
N GLN A 39 0.71 -9.40 7.63
CA GLN A 39 1.61 -8.75 8.58
C GLN A 39 0.95 -7.62 9.39
N GLY A 40 -0.37 -7.47 9.24
CA GLY A 40 -1.18 -6.45 9.91
C GLY A 40 -1.00 -5.04 9.35
N ILE A 41 -0.53 -4.90 8.11
CA ILE A 41 -0.37 -3.62 7.41
C ILE A 41 -1.50 -3.46 6.41
N GLU A 42 -2.27 -2.39 6.55
CA GLU A 42 -3.32 -2.06 5.61
C GLU A 42 -2.72 -1.47 4.32
N ALA A 43 -3.01 -2.13 3.19
CA ALA A 43 -2.53 -1.73 1.87
C ALA A 43 -3.65 -1.83 0.83
N GLN A 44 -3.55 -1.02 -0.22
CA GLN A 44 -4.53 -0.93 -1.29
C GLN A 44 -3.85 -0.83 -2.65
N ILE A 45 -4.53 -1.30 -3.70
CA ILE A 45 -4.02 -1.24 -5.08
C ILE A 45 -4.54 0.05 -5.73
N GLY A 46 -3.63 0.97 -6.03
CA GLY A 46 -3.87 2.16 -6.85
C GLY A 46 -3.61 1.92 -8.32
N GLY A 47 -4.23 2.72 -9.20
CA GLY A 47 -3.95 2.70 -10.65
C GLY A 47 -4.50 1.49 -11.42
N ALA A 48 -5.12 0.51 -10.74
CA ALA A 48 -5.91 -0.53 -11.39
C ALA A 48 -7.32 0.02 -11.60
N SER A 49 -7.67 0.35 -12.84
CA SER A 49 -8.95 0.95 -13.26
C SER A 49 -10.16 0.36 -12.52
N SER A 50 -10.66 1.06 -11.49
CA SER A 50 -11.93 0.74 -10.85
C SER A 50 -13.04 0.89 -11.87
N SER A 51 -13.64 -0.23 -12.20
CA SER A 51 -14.73 -0.35 -13.16
C SER A 51 -15.98 0.33 -12.59
N GLY A 52 -16.25 1.58 -12.98
CA GLY A 52 -17.44 2.28 -12.50
C GLY A 52 -17.50 3.76 -12.87
N GLY A 53 -17.69 4.05 -14.16
CA GLY A 53 -18.08 5.39 -14.62
C GLY A 53 -17.04 6.12 -15.46
N TYR A 54 -17.38 6.30 -16.74
CA TYR A 54 -16.98 7.41 -17.60
C TYR A 54 -15.61 8.06 -17.36
N ALA A 55 -14.57 7.54 -18.02
CA ALA A 55 -13.62 8.34 -18.80
C ALA A 55 -12.59 7.41 -19.45
N GLU A 56 -12.56 7.41 -20.78
CA GLU A 56 -11.43 6.90 -21.55
C GLU A 56 -10.14 7.59 -21.11
N VAL A 57 -9.13 6.81 -20.70
CA VAL A 57 -7.75 7.15 -21.03
C VAL A 57 -7.17 5.97 -21.79
N VAL A 58 -7.43 5.99 -23.10
CA VAL A 58 -6.71 5.23 -24.11
C VAL A 58 -5.21 5.50 -23.92
N GLY A 59 -4.47 4.52 -23.41
CA GLY A 59 -2.99 4.53 -23.43
C GLY A 59 -2.25 4.52 -22.08
N TRP A 60 -2.93 4.55 -20.93
CA TRP A 60 -2.23 4.37 -19.64
C TRP A 60 -2.14 2.89 -19.25
N HIS A 61 -1.07 2.27 -19.74
CA HIS A 61 -0.41 1.11 -19.11
C HIS A 61 0.11 1.49 -17.72
N GLY A 62 -0.79 1.88 -16.82
CA GLY A 62 -0.46 2.20 -15.44
C GLY A 62 -0.14 0.90 -14.71
N SER A 63 1.15 0.59 -14.57
CA SER A 63 1.61 -0.44 -13.65
C SER A 63 0.90 -0.28 -12.30
N PRO A 64 0.19 -1.30 -11.80
CA PRO A 64 -0.58 -1.19 -10.57
C PRO A 64 0.34 -0.83 -9.41
N GLN A 65 -0.15 0.06 -8.55
CA GLN A 65 0.61 0.61 -7.44
C GLN A 65 0.11 0.00 -6.14
N VAL A 66 1.03 -0.43 -5.29
CA VAL A 66 0.71 -0.80 -3.91
C VAL A 66 0.88 0.45 -3.06
N LEU A 67 -0.20 0.85 -2.42
CA LEU A 67 -0.25 2.01 -1.55
C LEU A 67 -0.47 1.53 -0.10
N ALA A 68 0.18 2.17 0.86
CA ALA A 68 0.00 1.89 2.29
C ALA A 68 0.07 3.19 3.09
N PHE A 69 -0.30 3.14 4.36
CA PHE A 69 -0.14 4.30 5.25
C PHE A 69 1.33 4.69 5.39
N GLU A 70 1.58 6.00 5.40
CA GLU A 70 2.92 6.58 5.55
C GLU A 70 3.63 6.07 6.82
N ASN A 71 2.88 5.86 7.90
CA ASN A 71 3.38 5.30 9.16
C ASN A 71 3.97 3.89 8.99
N ASP A 72 3.42 3.09 8.09
CA ASP A 72 3.84 1.71 7.83
C ASP A 72 4.81 1.59 6.66
N ARG A 73 5.13 2.71 5.98
CA ARG A 73 5.97 2.74 4.77
C ARG A 73 7.24 1.91 4.88
N ASN A 74 8.01 2.11 5.95
CA ASN A 74 9.31 1.46 6.11
C ASN A 74 9.16 -0.04 6.35
N LYS A 75 8.18 -0.43 7.19
CA LYS A 75 7.88 -1.83 7.48
C LYS A 75 7.35 -2.55 6.25
N ALA A 76 6.42 -1.92 5.54
CA ALA A 76 5.82 -2.44 4.32
C ALA A 76 6.87 -2.66 3.22
N ARG A 77 7.78 -1.69 3.02
CA ARG A 77 8.88 -1.85 2.07
C ARG A 77 9.82 -3.00 2.41
N ALA A 78 10.20 -3.14 3.68
CA ALA A 78 11.08 -4.22 4.11
C ALA A 78 10.46 -5.60 3.83
N ILE A 79 9.16 -5.76 4.11
CA ILE A 79 8.41 -7.01 3.84
C ILE A 79 8.36 -7.30 2.33
N ILE A 80 8.09 -6.28 1.51
CA ILE A 80 8.07 -6.44 0.04
C ILE A 80 9.45 -6.87 -0.46
N GLU A 81 10.52 -6.22 0.00
CA GLU A 81 11.90 -6.53 -0.40
C GLU A 81 12.28 -7.97 0.00
N GLU A 82 11.94 -8.39 1.22
CA GLU A 82 12.15 -9.76 1.69
C GLU A 82 11.39 -10.79 0.83
N TYR A 83 10.11 -10.55 0.57
CA TYR A 83 9.27 -11.44 -0.23
C TYR A 83 9.79 -11.59 -1.67
N LEU A 84 10.17 -10.48 -2.30
CA LEU A 84 10.73 -10.48 -3.66
C LEU A 84 12.08 -11.20 -3.72
N ASN A 85 12.91 -11.06 -2.69
CA ASN A 85 14.19 -11.74 -2.62
C ASN A 85 14.03 -13.27 -2.48
N ILE A 86 13.08 -13.72 -1.65
CA ILE A 86 12.75 -15.15 -1.50
C ILE A 86 12.24 -15.73 -2.82
N THR A 87 11.34 -15.02 -3.50
CA THR A 87 10.73 -15.49 -4.75
C THR A 87 11.75 -15.68 -5.89
N LEU A 88 12.89 -14.97 -5.85
CA LEU A 88 13.95 -15.10 -6.85
C LEU A 88 14.85 -16.31 -6.60
N ASP A 89 15.01 -16.74 -5.35
CA ASP A 89 15.87 -17.87 -4.95
C ASP A 89 15.24 -19.23 -5.36
N GLU A 90 13.91 -19.30 -5.47
CA GLU A 90 13.18 -20.52 -5.85
C GLU A 90 13.23 -20.84 -7.37
N ILE A 91 13.90 -20.01 -8.18
CA ILE A 91 13.97 -20.16 -9.65
C ILE A 91 15.35 -20.67 -10.13
N GLU A 92 16.33 -20.85 -9.23
CA GLU A 92 17.66 -21.43 -9.55
C GLU A 92 17.76 -22.95 -9.36
#